data_AF-A0A063Y0W5-F1
#
_entry.id   AF-A0A063Y0W5-F1
#
_cell.length_a   1.000
_cell.length_b   1.000
_cell.length_c   1.000
_cell.angle_alpha   90.00
_cell.angle_beta   90.00
_cell.angle_gamma   90.00
#
_symmetry.space_group_name_H-M   'P 1'
#
loop_
_entity.id
_entity.type
_entity.pdbx_description
1 polymer ?
#
loop_
_entity_poly.entity_id
_entity_poly.type
_entity_poly.pdbx_seq_one_letter_code
_entity_poly.pdbx_strand_id
1 'polypeptide(L)'
;MTAELSFRIREIRRFLLVIFSSAAGRRILMIHLLNTLVLAGMILMGIVLAFFALFDGYLPSRRDLGTTFLSLYLFLLVMPLATMPFFSFKDLFNALAHWLTRRRLFNDLSQHVFYRKNRNGSITLHLAKAHTLLHEKHCLLKETAGKTSNISRQLATSLARSIRDAVQLSRQLVGKGQLQPDQPIVGATYSYLFGAARSKLGLKRIPPSRWTGWFSGIFLRYGVLHAVFMYFVIHEQLPPEFDPVYFMAQVSDVIGEGSKSS
;
A
#
# COMPACT_ATOMS: atom_id res chain seq x y z
N MET A 1 16.15 -17.16 -12.20
CA MET A 1 14.83 -16.60 -12.57
C MET A 1 13.70 -17.63 -12.43
N THR A 2 13.83 -18.84 -12.98
CA THR A 2 12.79 -19.90 -12.87
C THR A 2 12.48 -20.36 -11.44
N ALA A 3 13.51 -20.53 -10.60
CA ALA A 3 13.36 -20.88 -9.18
C ALA A 3 12.66 -19.79 -8.35
N GLU A 4 12.89 -18.52 -8.68
CA GLU A 4 12.23 -17.40 -8.01
C GLU A 4 10.76 -17.26 -8.44
N LEU A 5 10.48 -17.47 -9.73
CA LEU A 5 9.12 -17.48 -10.26
C LEU A 5 8.29 -18.61 -9.62
N SER A 6 8.85 -19.82 -9.54
CA SER A 6 8.16 -20.95 -8.91
C SER A 6 7.94 -20.75 -7.41
N PHE A 7 8.87 -20.08 -6.72
CA PHE A 7 8.68 -19.67 -5.33
C PHE A 7 7.53 -18.66 -5.18
N ARG A 8 7.49 -17.61 -6.00
CA ARG A 8 6.41 -16.60 -5.97
C ARG A 8 5.06 -17.26 -6.23
N ILE A 9 4.96 -18.13 -7.23
CA ILE A 9 3.73 -18.90 -7.53
C ILE A 9 3.31 -19.76 -6.34
N ARG A 10 4.26 -20.43 -5.67
CA ARG A 10 3.99 -21.24 -4.48
C ARG A 10 3.43 -20.41 -3.33
N GLU A 11 4.02 -19.25 -3.03
CA GLU A 11 3.55 -18.37 -1.96
C GLU A 11 2.16 -17.79 -2.27
N ILE A 12 1.89 -17.43 -3.53
CA ILE A 12 0.53 -17.04 -3.97
C ILE A 12 -0.45 -18.19 -3.75
N ARG A 13 -0.09 -19.41 -4.15
CA ARG A 13 -0.97 -20.58 -3.96
C ARG A 13 -1.25 -20.83 -2.47
N ARG A 14 -0.24 -20.75 -1.60
CA ARG A 14 -0.41 -20.86 -0.14
C ARG A 14 -1.36 -19.77 0.36
N PHE A 15 -1.15 -18.53 -0.06
CA PHE A 15 -1.99 -17.40 0.32
C PHE A 15 -3.45 -17.59 -0.12
N LEU A 16 -3.69 -17.94 -1.38
CA LEU A 16 -5.04 -18.18 -1.90
C LEU A 16 -5.71 -19.32 -1.13
N LEU A 17 -5.00 -20.42 -0.89
CA LEU A 17 -5.55 -21.55 -0.13
C LEU A 17 -5.98 -21.11 1.28
N VAL A 18 -5.17 -20.31 1.97
CA VAL A 18 -5.50 -19.80 3.31
C VAL A 18 -6.65 -18.78 3.25
N ILE A 19 -6.70 -17.93 2.22
CA ILE A 19 -7.79 -16.97 2.04
C ILE A 19 -9.14 -17.68 1.83
N PHE A 20 -9.19 -18.72 1.00
CA PHE A 20 -10.45 -19.40 0.71
C PHE A 20 -10.87 -20.38 1.83
N SER A 21 -9.90 -21.02 2.49
CA SER A 21 -10.20 -22.04 3.51
C SER A 21 -10.60 -21.45 4.86
N SER A 22 -10.02 -20.31 5.26
CA SER A 22 -10.26 -19.71 6.58
C SER A 22 -11.45 -18.74 6.61
N ALA A 23 -12.15 -18.67 7.75
CA ALA A 23 -13.25 -17.71 7.95
C ALA A 23 -12.78 -16.24 7.85
N ALA A 24 -11.62 -15.93 8.43
CA ALA A 24 -10.99 -14.62 8.34
C ALA A 24 -10.64 -14.25 6.88
N GLY A 25 -10.08 -15.21 6.13
CA GLY A 25 -9.76 -15.04 4.72
C GLY A 25 -10.99 -14.76 3.85
N ARG A 26 -12.08 -15.51 4.05
CA ARG A 26 -13.35 -15.27 3.34
C ARG A 26 -13.92 -13.89 3.66
N ARG A 27 -13.84 -13.42 4.91
CA ARG A 27 -14.26 -12.06 5.28
C ARG A 27 -13.42 -11.00 4.56
N ILE A 28 -12.10 -11.15 4.53
CA ILE A 28 -11.20 -10.25 3.79
C ILE A 28 -11.54 -10.23 2.30
N LEU A 29 -11.80 -11.40 1.71
CA LEU A 29 -12.18 -11.53 0.30
C LEU A 29 -13.51 -10.85 0.00
N MET A 30 -14.53 -11.04 0.84
CA MET A 30 -15.83 -10.37 0.69
C MET A 30 -15.71 -8.84 0.79
N ILE A 31 -14.89 -8.35 1.73
CA ILE A 31 -14.58 -6.93 1.84
C ILE A 31 -13.89 -6.46 0.55
N HIS A 32 -12.94 -7.20 0.01
CA HIS A 32 -12.27 -6.84 -1.24
C HIS A 32 -13.25 -6.80 -2.42
N LEU A 33 -14.07 -7.83 -2.60
CA LEU A 33 -15.12 -7.89 -3.64
C LEU A 33 -16.05 -6.67 -3.57
N LEU A 34 -16.55 -6.35 -2.37
CA LEU A 34 -17.45 -5.21 -2.18
C LEU A 34 -16.78 -3.87 -2.49
N ASN A 35 -15.55 -3.66 -2.01
CA ASN A 35 -14.83 -2.41 -2.27
C ASN A 35 -14.48 -2.26 -3.76
N THR A 36 -14.11 -3.35 -4.44
CA THR A 36 -13.84 -3.36 -5.88
C THR A 36 -15.12 -3.06 -6.68
N LEU A 37 -16.27 -3.56 -6.24
CA LEU A 37 -17.57 -3.27 -6.85
C LEU A 37 -17.92 -1.78 -6.76
N VAL A 38 -17.78 -1.20 -5.57
CA VAL A 38 -18.01 0.23 -5.36
C VAL A 38 -17.04 1.07 -6.17
N LEU A 39 -15.74 0.72 -6.17
CA LEU A 39 -14.72 1.43 -6.93
C LEU A 39 -14.99 1.40 -8.44
N ALA A 40 -15.36 0.23 -8.98
CA ALA A 40 -15.75 0.10 -10.38
C ALA A 40 -16.94 1.01 -10.71
N GLY A 41 -17.94 1.06 -9.83
CA GLY A 41 -19.10 1.93 -9.97
C GLY A 41 -18.74 3.41 -9.98
N MET A 42 -17.86 3.83 -9.08
CA MET A 42 -17.39 5.22 -9.01
C MET A 42 -16.61 5.62 -10.27
N ILE A 43 -15.71 4.76 -10.75
CA ILE A 43 -14.93 5.02 -11.96
C ILE A 43 -15.86 5.11 -13.18
N LEU A 44 -16.78 4.14 -13.32
CA LEU A 44 -17.72 4.14 -14.44
C LEU A 44 -18.62 5.39 -14.40
N MET A 45 -19.13 5.77 -13.23
CA MET A 45 -19.91 7.00 -13.08
C MET A 45 -19.09 8.23 -13.50
N GLY A 46 -17.82 8.31 -13.11
CA GLY A 46 -16.92 9.38 -13.53
C GLY A 46 -16.72 9.43 -15.05
N ILE A 47 -16.57 8.26 -15.70
CA ILE A 47 -16.47 8.16 -17.17
C ILE A 47 -17.77 8.62 -17.82
N VAL A 48 -18.93 8.18 -17.32
CA VAL A 48 -20.24 8.59 -17.86
C VAL A 48 -20.44 10.09 -17.76
N LEU A 49 -20.10 10.69 -16.60
CA LEU A 49 -20.18 12.14 -16.42
C LEU A 49 -19.24 12.89 -17.36
N ALA A 50 -18.02 12.37 -17.58
CA ALA A 50 -17.08 12.96 -18.52
C ALA A 50 -17.59 12.88 -19.97
N PHE A 51 -18.14 11.73 -20.38
CA PHE A 51 -18.75 11.57 -21.70
C PHE A 51 -19.95 12.51 -21.88
N PHE A 52 -20.81 12.61 -20.87
CA PHE A 52 -21.95 13.51 -20.89
C PHE A 52 -21.52 14.97 -21.04
N ALA A 53 -20.48 15.40 -20.32
CA ALA A 53 -19.99 16.77 -20.36
C ALA A 53 -19.20 17.11 -21.64
N LEU A 54 -18.46 16.16 -22.21
CA LEU A 54 -17.60 16.37 -23.38
C LEU A 54 -18.31 16.16 -24.72
N PHE A 55 -19.43 15.43 -24.73
CA PHE A 55 -20.17 15.08 -25.94
C PHE A 55 -21.65 15.49 -25.85
N ASP A 56 -21.92 16.71 -25.37
CA ASP A 56 -23.23 17.36 -25.38
C ASP A 56 -24.40 16.48 -24.90
N GLY A 57 -24.20 15.81 -23.77
CA GLY A 57 -25.23 14.99 -23.14
C GLY A 57 -25.34 13.56 -23.65
N TYR A 58 -24.36 13.08 -24.43
CA TYR A 58 -24.31 11.68 -24.85
C TYR A 58 -24.30 10.73 -23.63
N LEU A 59 -25.26 9.80 -23.62
CA LEU A 59 -25.37 8.74 -22.62
C LEU A 59 -25.15 7.39 -23.30
N PRO A 60 -24.13 6.60 -22.88
CA PRO A 60 -23.92 5.26 -23.41
C PRO A 60 -25.12 4.34 -23.15
N SER A 61 -25.32 3.34 -24.00
CA SER A 61 -26.43 2.41 -23.84
C SER A 61 -26.30 1.59 -22.55
N ARG A 62 -27.42 1.14 -21.97
CA ARG A 62 -27.42 0.30 -20.76
C ARG A 62 -26.58 -0.98 -20.93
N ARG A 63 -26.53 -1.54 -22.14
CA ARG A 63 -25.73 -2.74 -22.46
C ARG A 63 -24.23 -2.41 -22.43
N ASP A 64 -23.83 -1.28 -22.98
CA ASP A 64 -22.43 -0.85 -23.00
C ASP A 64 -21.95 -0.49 -21.58
N LEU A 65 -22.80 0.16 -20.78
CA LEU A 65 -22.53 0.42 -19.37
C LEU A 65 -22.37 -0.87 -18.57
N GLY A 66 -23.27 -1.85 -18.77
CA GLY A 66 -23.20 -3.14 -18.07
C GLY A 66 -21.95 -3.94 -18.43
N THR A 67 -21.60 -4.03 -19.71
CA THR A 67 -20.39 -4.73 -20.17
C THR A 67 -19.12 -4.03 -19.70
N THR A 68 -19.06 -2.70 -19.80
CA THR A 68 -17.93 -1.90 -19.31
C THR A 68 -17.77 -2.05 -17.80
N PHE A 69 -18.87 -2.00 -17.04
CA PHE A 69 -18.85 -2.22 -15.60
C PHE A 69 -18.28 -3.59 -15.25
N LEU A 70 -18.77 -4.66 -15.90
CA LEU A 70 -18.33 -6.03 -15.64
C LEU A 70 -16.85 -6.21 -15.97
N SER A 71 -16.41 -5.73 -17.13
CA SER A 71 -15.00 -5.77 -17.53
C SER A 71 -14.11 -4.98 -16.57
N LEU A 72 -14.55 -3.79 -16.16
CA LEU A 72 -13.83 -2.96 -15.20
C LEU A 72 -13.74 -3.64 -13.82
N TYR A 73 -14.85 -4.21 -13.34
CA TYR A 73 -14.89 -4.92 -12.08
C TYR A 73 -13.97 -6.15 -12.08
N LEU A 74 -14.04 -6.98 -13.12
CA LEU A 74 -13.16 -8.14 -13.27
C LEU A 74 -11.69 -7.73 -13.35
N PHE A 75 -11.39 -6.67 -14.12
CA PHE A 75 -10.04 -6.13 -14.22
C PHE A 75 -9.51 -5.68 -12.85
N LEU A 76 -10.28 -4.87 -12.11
CA LEU A 76 -9.90 -4.41 -10.77
C LEU A 76 -9.86 -5.53 -9.74
N LEU A 77 -10.61 -6.61 -9.92
CA LEU A 77 -10.55 -7.78 -9.05
C LEU A 77 -9.22 -8.55 -9.24
N VAL A 78 -8.87 -8.82 -10.50
CA VAL A 78 -7.73 -9.67 -10.85
C VAL A 78 -6.42 -8.92 -10.75
N MET A 79 -6.41 -7.63 -11.11
CA MET A 79 -5.19 -6.86 -11.23
C MET A 79 -4.36 -6.85 -9.93
N PRO A 80 -4.93 -6.59 -8.74
CA PRO A 80 -4.16 -6.63 -7.50
C PRO A 80 -3.51 -8.00 -7.26
N LEU A 81 -4.25 -9.10 -7.46
CA LEU A 81 -3.74 -10.46 -7.28
C LEU A 81 -2.61 -10.78 -8.26
N ALA A 82 -2.74 -10.31 -9.51
CA ALA A 82 -1.75 -10.51 -10.55
C ALA A 82 -0.50 -9.64 -10.33
N THR A 83 -0.64 -8.43 -9.79
CA THR A 83 0.49 -7.49 -9.66
C THR A 83 1.23 -7.61 -8.33
N MET A 84 0.53 -7.91 -7.22
CA MET A 84 1.09 -8.10 -5.87
C MET A 84 2.44 -8.83 -5.81
N PRO A 85 2.62 -9.96 -6.52
CA PRO A 85 3.82 -10.76 -6.40
C PRO A 85 4.98 -10.21 -7.21
N PHE A 86 4.74 -9.34 -8.19
CA PHE A 86 5.70 -9.01 -9.23
C PHE A 86 6.11 -7.54 -9.22
N PHE A 87 5.16 -6.62 -9.04
CA PHE A 87 5.42 -5.18 -9.11
C PHE A 87 4.56 -4.43 -8.09
N SER A 88 5.05 -3.31 -7.56
CA SER A 88 4.16 -2.39 -6.85
C SER A 88 3.41 -1.57 -7.90
N PHE A 89 2.08 -1.48 -7.79
CA PHE A 89 1.29 -0.52 -8.58
C PHE A 89 1.91 0.89 -8.58
N LYS A 90 2.55 1.26 -7.48
CA LYS A 90 3.22 2.56 -7.31
C LYS A 90 4.48 2.70 -8.18
N ASP A 91 5.20 1.62 -8.47
CA ASP A 91 6.36 1.62 -9.36
C ASP A 91 5.94 1.81 -10.82
N LEU A 92 4.85 1.15 -11.22
CA LEU A 92 4.26 1.34 -12.54
C LEU A 92 3.81 2.80 -12.73
N PHE A 93 3.14 3.39 -11.74
CA PHE A 93 2.74 4.80 -11.78
C PHE A 93 3.91 5.76 -11.74
N ASN A 94 4.97 5.45 -10.98
CA ASN A 94 6.18 6.27 -10.94
C ASN A 94 6.88 6.24 -12.31
N ALA A 95 6.98 5.06 -12.94
CA ALA A 95 7.55 4.91 -14.28
C ALA A 95 6.70 5.64 -15.34
N LEU A 96 5.38 5.46 -15.30
CA LEU A 96 4.46 6.14 -16.22
C LEU A 96 4.52 7.65 -16.06
N ALA A 97 4.54 8.16 -14.83
CA ALA A 97 4.63 9.59 -14.58
C ALA A 97 5.99 10.16 -14.92
N HIS A 98 7.08 9.41 -14.68
CA HIS A 98 8.41 9.82 -15.10
C HIS A 98 8.50 9.87 -16.63
N TRP A 99 7.91 8.90 -17.32
CA TRP A 99 7.81 8.91 -18.78
C TRP A 99 7.01 10.11 -19.30
N LEU A 100 5.86 10.42 -18.70
CA LEU A 100 4.97 11.51 -19.13
C LEU A 100 5.46 12.91 -18.75
N THR A 101 6.07 13.07 -17.57
CA THR A 101 6.34 14.40 -16.98
C THR A 101 7.81 14.65 -16.68
N ARG A 102 8.69 13.66 -16.89
CA ARG A 102 10.10 13.62 -16.43
C ARG A 102 10.29 13.83 -14.93
N ARG A 103 9.21 13.86 -14.14
CA ARG A 103 9.24 14.01 -12.68
C ARG A 103 8.84 12.69 -12.02
N ARG A 104 9.53 12.34 -10.93
CA ARG A 104 9.15 11.20 -10.09
C ARG A 104 7.98 11.62 -9.19
N LEU A 105 6.96 10.78 -9.10
CA LEU A 105 5.82 10.98 -8.18
C LEU A 105 6.14 10.52 -6.76
N PHE A 106 7.04 9.57 -6.63
CA PHE A 106 7.44 8.98 -5.36
C PHE A 106 8.95 9.09 -5.19
N ASN A 107 9.38 9.47 -3.99
CA ASN A 107 10.77 9.48 -3.56
C ASN A 107 10.99 8.33 -2.59
N ASP A 108 11.94 7.45 -2.94
CA ASP A 108 12.36 6.36 -2.06
C ASP A 108 13.22 6.93 -0.93
N LEU A 109 12.83 6.65 0.32
CA LEU A 109 13.65 6.95 1.50
C LEU A 109 14.57 5.78 1.86
N SER A 110 14.08 4.57 1.63
CA SER A 110 14.79 3.32 1.85
C SER A 110 14.15 2.20 1.02
N GLN A 111 14.73 1.00 1.08
CA GLN A 111 14.25 -0.17 0.33
C GLN A 111 12.77 -0.50 0.56
N HIS A 112 12.24 -0.21 1.76
CA HIS A 112 10.87 -0.50 2.15
C HIS A 112 10.05 0.74 2.53
N VAL A 113 10.59 1.96 2.44
CA VAL A 113 9.86 3.18 2.80
C VAL A 113 10.03 4.24 1.72
N PHE A 114 8.91 4.80 1.27
CA PHE A 114 8.90 5.86 0.27
C PHE A 114 7.79 6.86 0.58
N TYR A 115 7.96 8.09 0.09
CA TYR A 115 6.97 9.14 0.29
C TYR A 115 6.62 9.87 -1.00
N ARG A 116 5.44 10.49 -0.98
CA ARG A 116 4.99 11.42 -2.00
C ARG A 116 4.75 12.79 -1.37
N LYS A 117 5.34 13.84 -1.96
CA LYS A 117 5.01 15.22 -1.60
C LYS A 117 3.74 15.63 -2.34
N ASN A 118 2.71 16.00 -1.61
CA ASN A 118 1.47 16.52 -2.17
C ASN A 118 1.65 18.01 -2.54
N ARG A 119 0.78 18.52 -3.44
CA ARG A 119 0.82 19.92 -3.90
C ARG A 119 0.62 20.93 -2.76
N ASN A 120 -0.06 20.52 -1.69
CA ASN A 120 -0.29 21.30 -0.47
C ASN A 120 0.90 21.25 0.52
N GLY A 121 2.02 20.65 0.13
CA GLY A 121 3.19 20.52 1.00
C GLY A 121 3.14 19.35 1.98
N SER A 122 2.04 18.61 2.11
CA SER A 122 2.01 17.43 3.00
C SER A 122 2.78 16.24 2.43
N ILE A 123 3.25 15.35 3.29
CA ILE A 123 3.97 14.13 2.92
C ILE A 123 3.05 12.92 3.11
N THR A 124 2.82 12.15 2.07
CA THR A 124 2.16 10.84 2.19
C THR A 124 3.20 9.74 2.31
N LEU A 125 3.26 9.09 3.47
CA LEU A 125 4.20 7.99 3.72
C LEU A 125 3.58 6.65 3.33
N HIS A 126 4.39 5.82 2.68
CA HIS A 126 3.98 4.50 2.24
C HIS A 126 4.98 3.45 2.73
N LEU A 127 4.47 2.44 3.41
CA LEU A 127 5.25 1.32 3.91
C LEU A 127 5.18 0.12 2.96
N ALA A 128 6.37 -0.35 2.61
CA ALA A 128 6.80 -1.61 2.00
C ALA A 128 6.08 -2.09 0.73
N LYS A 129 6.85 -2.78 -0.12
CA LYS A 129 6.39 -3.38 -1.37
C LYS A 129 6.38 -4.90 -1.21
N ALA A 130 5.24 -5.53 -1.48
CA ALA A 130 5.06 -6.98 -1.31
C ALA A 130 6.09 -7.83 -2.07
N HIS A 131 6.44 -7.42 -3.30
CA HIS A 131 7.43 -8.12 -4.12
C HIS A 131 8.86 -8.04 -3.55
N THR A 132 9.24 -6.93 -2.91
CA THR A 132 10.57 -6.77 -2.29
C THR A 132 10.70 -7.68 -1.08
N LEU A 133 9.66 -7.76 -0.25
CA LEU A 133 9.61 -8.70 0.88
C LEU A 133 9.60 -10.17 0.44
N LEU A 134 8.90 -10.51 -0.65
CA LEU A 134 8.93 -11.85 -1.24
C LEU A 134 10.33 -12.24 -1.74
N HIS A 135 11.00 -11.32 -2.43
CA HIS A 135 12.36 -11.55 -2.91
C HIS A 135 13.32 -11.75 -1.73
N GLU A 136 13.22 -10.93 -0.69
CA GLU A 136 14.03 -11.05 0.51
C GLU A 136 13.78 -12.38 1.24
N LYS A 137 12.51 -12.80 1.36
CA LYS A 137 12.15 -14.11 1.91
C LYS A 137 12.79 -15.26 1.11
N HIS A 138 12.77 -15.18 -0.22
CA HIS A 138 13.38 -16.18 -1.08
C HIS A 138 14.90 -16.27 -0.90
N CYS A 139 15.59 -15.14 -0.82
CA CYS A 139 17.04 -15.10 -0.57
C CYS A 139 17.40 -15.70 0.80
N LEU A 140 16.67 -15.31 1.86
CA LEU A 140 16.89 -15.85 3.20
C LEU A 140 16.65 -17.37 3.26
N LEU A 141 15.60 -17.87 2.62
CA LEU A 141 15.33 -19.32 2.53
C LEU A 141 16.45 -20.09 1.81
N LYS A 142 17.06 -19.48 0.80
CA LYS A 142 18.17 -20.07 0.05
C LYS A 142 19.44 -20.12 0.92
N GLU A 143 19.71 -19.07 1.68
CA GLU A 143 20.87 -18.97 2.59
C GLU A 143 20.75 -19.92 3.79
N THR A 144 19.55 -20.12 4.34
CA THR A 144 19.35 -20.99 5.52
C THR A 144 19.08 -22.47 5.18
N ALA A 145 19.31 -22.88 3.93
CA ALA A 145 18.98 -24.22 3.43
C ALA A 145 17.52 -24.64 3.75
N GLY A 146 16.58 -23.69 3.72
CA GLY A 146 15.17 -23.93 4.00
C GLY A 146 14.80 -24.06 5.48
N LYS A 147 15.71 -23.82 6.43
CA LYS A 147 15.34 -23.75 7.87
C LYS A 147 14.50 -22.49 8.13
N THR A 148 13.22 -22.69 8.44
CA THR A 148 12.20 -21.64 8.55
C THR A 148 12.17 -20.89 9.88
N SER A 149 12.83 -21.41 10.92
CA SER A 149 12.59 -21.01 12.32
C SER A 149 12.95 -19.56 12.69
N ASN A 150 13.58 -18.78 11.81
CA ASN A 150 13.96 -17.38 12.10
C ASN A 150 13.64 -16.38 10.97
N ILE A 151 12.96 -16.78 9.90
CA ILE A 151 12.79 -15.94 8.70
C ILE A 151 11.86 -14.76 8.97
N SER A 152 10.76 -14.99 9.68
CA SER A 152 9.84 -13.92 10.09
C SER A 152 10.55 -12.85 10.93
N ARG A 153 11.41 -13.27 11.86
CA ARG A 153 12.22 -12.38 12.70
C ARG A 153 13.24 -11.60 11.88
N GLN A 154 13.90 -12.24 10.91
CA GLN A 154 14.86 -11.59 10.03
C GLN A 154 14.17 -10.56 9.11
N LEU A 155 13.03 -10.90 8.51
CA LEU A 155 12.22 -9.98 7.71
C LEU A 155 11.73 -8.77 8.53
N ALA A 156 11.24 -9.03 9.75
CA ALA A 156 10.84 -7.95 10.66
C ALA A 156 12.02 -7.03 11.05
N THR A 157 13.20 -7.62 11.24
CA THR A 157 14.44 -6.88 11.55
C THR A 157 14.90 -6.03 10.36
N SER A 158 14.83 -6.57 9.14
CA SER A 158 15.13 -5.83 7.91
C SER A 158 14.18 -4.67 7.69
N LEU A 159 12.88 -4.90 7.86
CA LEU A 159 11.87 -3.84 7.79
C LEU A 159 12.12 -2.76 8.85
N ALA A 160 12.48 -3.14 10.08
CA ALA A 160 12.84 -2.19 11.13
C ALA A 160 14.12 -1.39 10.80
N ARG A 161 15.12 -2.01 10.18
CA ARG A 161 16.33 -1.32 9.69
C ARG A 161 15.97 -0.32 8.60
N SER A 162 15.17 -0.73 7.63
CA SER A 162 14.72 0.14 6.53
C SER A 162 13.93 1.36 7.01
N ILE A 163 13.12 1.21 8.07
CA ILE A 163 12.44 2.33 8.72
C ILE A 163 13.46 3.27 9.38
N ARG A 164 14.46 2.73 10.09
CA ARG A 164 15.51 3.54 10.73
C ARG A 164 16.31 4.34 9.69
N ASP A 165 16.69 3.72 8.58
CA ASP A 165 17.44 4.36 7.51
C ASP A 165 16.61 5.49 6.88
N ALA A 166 15.30 5.27 6.69
CA ALA A 166 14.38 6.31 6.22
C ALA A 166 14.29 7.51 7.19
N VAL A 167 14.31 7.26 8.50
CA VAL A 167 14.36 8.33 9.52
C VAL A 167 15.68 9.11 9.44
N GLN A 168 16.81 8.41 9.30
CA GLN A 168 18.11 9.07 9.15
C GLN A 168 18.20 9.94 7.89
N LEU A 169 17.70 9.43 6.76
CA LEU A 169 17.65 10.21 5.53
C LEU A 169 16.70 11.42 5.67
N SER A 170 15.57 11.25 6.34
CA SER A 170 14.65 12.36 6.64
C SER A 170 15.36 13.47 7.45
N ARG A 171 16.19 13.12 8.45
CA ARG A 171 17.03 14.10 9.18
C ARG A 171 17.98 14.85 8.26
N GLN A 172 18.66 14.14 7.34
CA GLN A 172 19.56 14.79 6.38
C GLN A 172 18.82 15.75 5.44
N LEU A 173 17.61 15.38 5.00
CA LEU A 173 16.78 16.22 4.14
C LEU A 173 16.30 17.48 4.87
N VAL A 174 15.99 17.39 6.16
CA VAL A 174 15.69 18.55 7.02
C VAL A 174 16.93 19.44 7.17
N GLY A 175 18.09 18.87 7.50
CA GLY A 175 19.34 19.61 7.64
C GLY A 175 19.78 20.33 6.34
N LYS A 176 19.37 19.83 5.18
CA LYS A 176 19.59 20.45 3.86
C LYS A 176 18.49 21.45 3.45
N GLY A 177 17.51 21.71 4.31
CA GLY A 177 16.37 22.59 4.02
C GLY A 177 15.38 22.07 2.97
N GLN A 178 15.45 20.78 2.62
CA GLN A 178 14.58 20.15 1.61
C GLN A 178 13.24 19.69 2.20
N LEU A 179 13.21 19.42 3.50
CA LEU A 179 12.02 19.14 4.30
C LEU A 179 11.94 20.13 5.46
N GLN A 180 10.72 20.53 5.83
CA GLN A 180 10.50 21.40 6.98
C GLN A 180 10.08 20.56 8.20
N PRO A 181 10.56 20.85 9.43
CA PRO A 181 10.24 20.07 10.62
C PRO A 181 8.73 20.03 10.94
N ASP A 182 8.01 21.11 10.69
CA ASP A 182 6.58 21.28 10.89
C ASP A 182 5.72 20.65 9.78
N GLN A 183 6.35 20.17 8.71
CA GLN A 183 5.67 19.58 7.57
C GLN A 183 4.87 18.34 8.01
N PRO A 184 3.54 18.29 7.73
CA PRO A 184 2.71 17.18 8.17
C PRO A 184 2.92 15.95 7.27
N ILE A 185 3.23 14.83 7.90
CA ILE A 185 3.21 13.49 7.34
C ILE A 185 1.84 12.90 7.62
N VAL A 186 1.00 12.78 6.59
CA VAL A 186 -0.35 12.21 6.69
C VAL A 186 -0.39 10.92 5.92
N GLY A 187 -0.96 9.88 6.50
CA GLY A 187 -1.07 8.61 5.80
C GLY A 187 -2.22 7.79 6.33
N ALA A 188 -2.41 6.67 5.65
CA ALA A 188 -3.27 5.63 6.14
C ALA A 188 -2.53 4.30 6.01
N THR A 189 -2.63 3.51 7.07
CA THR A 189 -2.02 2.20 7.20
C THR A 189 -3.07 1.27 7.81
N TYR A 190 -2.68 0.06 8.20
CA TYR A 190 -3.56 -0.90 8.85
C TYR A 190 -3.19 -1.05 10.32
N SER A 191 -4.17 -1.38 11.15
CA SER A 191 -4.04 -1.45 12.62
C SER A 191 -2.81 -2.22 13.10
N TYR A 192 -2.51 -3.36 12.48
CA TYR A 192 -1.34 -4.19 12.82
C TYR A 192 0.01 -3.54 12.46
N LEU A 193 0.08 -2.78 11.35
CA LEU A 193 1.28 -2.00 10.98
C LEU A 193 1.41 -0.74 11.84
N PHE A 194 0.27 -0.16 12.24
CA PHE A 194 0.22 1.05 13.03
C PHE A 194 0.81 0.85 14.42
N GLY A 195 0.52 -0.27 15.09
CA GLY A 195 1.02 -0.53 16.45
C GLY A 195 2.54 -0.47 16.57
N ALA A 196 3.25 -1.09 15.62
CA ALA A 196 4.71 -1.10 15.59
C ALA A 196 5.32 0.26 15.15
N ALA A 197 4.61 0.99 14.29
CA ALA A 197 5.05 2.28 13.78
C ALA A 197 4.77 3.45 14.73
N ARG A 198 3.69 3.38 15.53
CA ARG A 198 3.21 4.43 16.43
C ARG A 198 4.28 4.87 17.42
N SER A 199 4.89 3.92 18.13
CA SER A 199 5.89 4.21 19.17
C SER A 199 7.23 4.68 18.59
N LYS A 200 7.57 4.27 17.37
CA LYS A 200 8.86 4.59 16.73
C LYS A 200 8.86 5.86 15.90
N LEU A 201 7.70 6.26 15.36
CA LEU A 201 7.56 7.38 14.44
C LEU A 201 6.64 8.49 15.00
N GLY A 202 6.26 8.41 16.27
CA GLY A 202 5.41 9.43 16.92
C GLY A 202 4.02 9.57 16.30
N LEU A 203 3.52 8.53 15.60
CA LEU A 203 2.29 8.65 14.82
C LEU A 203 1.07 8.89 15.73
N LYS A 204 0.33 9.97 15.46
CA LYS A 204 -0.95 10.27 16.11
C LYS A 204 -2.07 9.75 15.22
N ARG A 205 -3.03 9.03 15.82
CA ARG A 205 -4.26 8.63 15.10
C ARG A 205 -5.09 9.88 14.84
N ILE A 206 -5.59 10.02 13.62
CA ILE A 206 -6.53 11.08 13.26
C ILE A 206 -7.83 10.44 12.77
N PRO A 207 -9.01 10.88 13.23
CA PRO A 207 -10.26 10.44 12.65
C PRO A 207 -10.36 10.91 11.19
N PRO A 208 -10.76 10.05 10.24
CA PRO A 208 -10.93 10.48 8.86
C PRO A 208 -11.99 11.58 8.80
N SER A 209 -11.75 12.63 8.00
CA SER A 209 -12.81 13.60 7.70
C SER A 209 -13.95 12.88 6.96
N ARG A 210 -15.21 13.32 7.12
CA ARG A 210 -16.39 12.60 6.55
C ARG A 210 -16.25 12.29 5.06
N TRP A 211 -15.66 13.20 4.29
CA TRP A 211 -15.40 13.06 2.85
C TRP A 211 -14.17 12.18 2.53
N THR A 212 -13.08 12.32 3.29
CA THR A 212 -11.91 11.44 3.10
C THR A 212 -12.22 10.01 3.51
N GLY A 213 -13.02 9.80 4.56
CA GLY A 213 -13.46 8.48 4.99
C GLY A 213 -14.21 7.71 3.90
N TRP A 214 -15.03 8.40 3.08
CA TRP A 214 -15.72 7.80 1.94
C TRP A 214 -14.77 7.55 0.76
N PHE A 215 -14.12 8.59 0.22
CA PHE A 215 -13.32 8.45 -1.01
C PHE A 215 -11.96 7.79 -0.76
N SER A 216 -11.18 8.29 0.21
CA SER A 216 -9.86 7.72 0.51
C SER A 216 -9.96 6.35 1.18
N GLY A 217 -11.05 6.09 1.90
CA GLY A 217 -11.37 4.79 2.48
C GLY A 217 -11.52 3.71 1.43
N ILE A 218 -12.16 3.98 0.28
CA ILE A 218 -12.34 2.98 -0.78
C ILE A 218 -11.01 2.62 -1.44
N PHE A 219 -10.15 3.60 -1.76
CA PHE A 219 -8.83 3.32 -2.33
C PHE A 219 -7.90 2.59 -1.35
N LEU A 220 -7.94 2.97 -0.07
CA LEU A 220 -7.20 2.31 1.00
C LEU A 220 -7.72 0.88 1.23
N ARG A 221 -9.04 0.68 1.14
CA ARG A 221 -9.66 -0.64 1.25
C ARG A 221 -9.44 -1.50 0.00
N TYR A 222 -9.32 -0.90 -1.18
CA TYR A 222 -8.91 -1.63 -2.37
C TYR A 222 -7.46 -2.17 -2.23
N GLY A 223 -6.58 -1.39 -1.59
CA GLY A 223 -5.23 -1.82 -1.22
C GLY A 223 -5.14 -2.90 -0.13
N VAL A 224 -6.25 -3.29 0.51
CA VAL A 224 -6.31 -4.28 1.61
C VAL A 224 -5.53 -5.54 1.25
N LEU A 225 -5.83 -6.11 0.08
CA LEU A 225 -5.34 -7.42 -0.29
C LEU A 225 -3.80 -7.45 -0.41
N HIS A 226 -3.19 -6.32 -0.81
CA HIS A 226 -1.73 -6.19 -0.88
C HIS A 226 -1.09 -6.25 0.51
N ALA A 227 -1.69 -5.55 1.48
CA ALA A 227 -1.15 -5.49 2.82
C ALA A 227 -1.42 -6.77 3.61
N VAL A 228 -2.58 -7.40 3.43
CA VAL A 228 -2.86 -8.75 3.95
C VAL A 228 -1.83 -9.74 3.38
N PHE A 229 -1.53 -9.67 2.08
CA PHE A 229 -0.52 -10.52 1.47
C PHE A 229 0.88 -10.26 2.05
N MET A 230 1.28 -9.00 2.25
CA MET A 230 2.54 -8.67 2.91
C MET A 230 2.63 -9.24 4.34
N TYR A 231 1.55 -9.13 5.11
CA TYR A 231 1.49 -9.71 6.45
C TYR A 231 1.64 -11.23 6.40
N PHE A 232 0.95 -11.89 5.46
CA PHE A 232 1.07 -13.32 5.25
C PHE A 232 2.49 -13.76 4.88
N VAL A 233 3.20 -13.00 4.02
CA VAL A 233 4.59 -13.32 3.66
C VAL A 233 5.51 -13.29 4.88
N ILE A 234 5.31 -12.33 5.80
CA ILE A 234 6.12 -12.15 7.01
C ILE A 234 5.77 -13.17 8.09
N HIS A 235 4.47 -13.38 8.36
CA HIS A 235 3.98 -14.10 9.54
C HIS A 235 3.42 -15.49 9.23
N GLU A 236 3.32 -15.87 7.96
CA GLU A 236 2.74 -17.13 7.48
C GLU A 236 1.28 -17.39 7.89
N GLN A 237 0.60 -16.34 8.38
CA GLN A 237 -0.80 -16.37 8.81
C GLN A 237 -1.53 -15.10 8.37
N LEU A 238 -2.86 -15.14 8.35
CA LEU A 238 -3.67 -13.95 8.09
C LEU A 238 -3.69 -13.02 9.31
N PRO A 239 -3.82 -11.70 9.12
CA PRO A 239 -3.97 -10.77 10.24
C PRO A 239 -5.30 -11.05 10.97
N PRO A 240 -5.33 -10.97 12.32
CA PRO A 240 -6.53 -11.24 13.10
C PRO A 240 -7.63 -10.19 12.85
N GLU A 241 -7.23 -8.93 12.64
CA GLU A 241 -8.11 -7.82 12.30
C GLU A 241 -7.47 -6.96 11.22
N PHE A 242 -8.31 -6.33 10.41
CA PHE A 242 -7.87 -5.51 9.29
C PHE A 242 -8.66 -4.22 9.21
N ASP A 243 -8.28 -3.26 10.04
CA ASP A 243 -8.89 -1.94 10.07
C ASP A 243 -7.94 -0.87 9.54
N PRO A 244 -8.39 -0.02 8.60
CA PRO A 244 -7.61 1.12 8.19
C PRO A 244 -7.47 2.12 9.34
N VAL A 245 -6.23 2.48 9.64
CA VAL A 245 -5.88 3.52 10.61
C VAL A 245 -5.27 4.70 9.86
N TYR A 246 -5.96 5.84 9.96
CA TYR A 246 -5.46 7.12 9.49
C TYR A 246 -4.56 7.73 10.56
N PHE A 247 -3.44 8.29 10.12
CA PHE A 247 -2.44 8.85 11.02
C PHE A 247 -1.86 10.15 10.48
N MET A 248 -1.35 10.93 11.42
CA MET A 248 -0.53 12.10 11.16
C MET A 248 0.67 12.09 12.10
N ALA A 249 1.80 12.55 11.59
CA ALA A 249 2.97 12.93 12.37
C ALA A 249 3.53 14.21 11.76
N GLN A 250 4.33 14.96 12.51
CA GLN A 250 5.21 15.96 11.91
C GLN A 250 6.55 15.33 11.53
N VAL A 251 7.28 15.94 10.60
CA VAL A 251 8.66 15.50 10.31
C VAL A 251 9.51 15.55 11.60
N SER A 252 9.30 16.55 12.45
CA SER A 252 9.91 16.70 13.78
C SER A 252 9.65 15.51 14.73
N ASP A 253 8.44 14.96 14.71
CA ASP A 253 8.04 13.76 15.48
C ASP A 253 8.80 12.51 14.98
N VAL A 254 8.96 12.40 13.66
CA VAL A 254 9.63 11.25 13.01
C VAL A 254 11.14 11.28 13.21
N ILE A 255 11.74 12.47 13.19
CA ILE A 255 13.19 12.64 13.40
C ILE A 255 13.58 12.73 14.89
N GLY A 256 12.62 12.79 15.81
CA GLY A 256 12.89 12.83 17.26
C GLY A 256 13.41 14.17 17.77
N GLU A 257 13.11 15.26 17.07
CA GLU A 257 13.42 16.63 17.54
C GLU A 257 12.28 17.20 18.40
N GLY A 258 11.03 16.78 18.16
CA GLY A 258 9.86 17.23 18.93
C GLY A 258 9.79 16.76 20.38
N SER A 259 10.63 15.79 20.79
CA SER A 259 10.68 15.30 22.18
C SER A 259 11.69 16.02 23.06
N LYS A 260 12.38 17.06 22.55
CA LYS A 260 13.33 17.88 23.33
C LYS A 260 12.72 19.19 23.85
N SER A 261 11.44 19.44 23.58
CA SER A 261 10.73 20.65 23.99
C SER A 261 9.46 20.35 24.78
N SER A 262 9.58 19.52 25.82
CA SER A 262 8.58 19.35 26.87
C SER A 262 9.26 19.10 28.20
#